data_AF-A0A7V7BSV6-F1
#
_entry.id   AF-A0A7V7BSV6-F1
#
_cell.length_a   1.000
_cell.length_b   1.000
_cell.length_c   1.000
_cell.angle_alpha   90.00
_cell.angle_beta   90.00
_cell.angle_gamma   90.00
#
_symmetry.space_group_name_H-M   'P 1'
#
loop_
_entity.id
_entity.type
_entity.pdbx_description
1 polymer ?
#
loop_
_entity_poly.entity_id
_entity_poly.type
_entity_poly.pdbx_seq_one_letter_code
_entity_poly.pdbx_strand_id
1 'polypeptide(L)'
;AKREPVTYYHPDLKPVLERTLGVPLFQEQMLEIAMVMADFNGAEAEELRRALSFHRSQERMQRVEKKLRAAMERKGHPPQMIEEILSAIGSFALYGFPESHAISFAHLAYASAYLKAHRAPEFYASLLNNQPMGFYSPATLVKDGQRHGVRFRPVCVLRSDWNCTVEDDSGDGSVRLGLCIVRGLSRTGAERLLAQRRIRAFTSLNDMKRRVRLNKDEWRALAEVGALNCFAAHRRDALWEVEKELREGDLFDEVALAQTAPPSTNGQAEKASPLAPMNYPERIRADYSAMGLTTGAHPMALLRPRLTGILRAADLPGARHGARVRIAGNVICRQRPGTAKGFVFVSLEDETGVSNAILSPPLFEAQRLLVTQEPFLVIEGRLQHIDNVTHVRAERIERLEHDTAVAVPSYDFH
;
A
#
# COMPACT_ATOMS: atom_id res chain seq x y z
N ALA A 1 -0.01 31.07 -2.91
CA ALA A 1 0.89 31.53 -1.84
C ALA A 1 2.04 32.34 -2.45
N LYS A 2 2.41 33.49 -1.88
CA LYS A 2 3.63 34.21 -2.30
C LYS A 2 4.84 33.49 -1.68
N ARG A 3 5.88 33.23 -2.47
CA ARG A 3 7.14 32.65 -1.97
C ARG A 3 7.87 33.71 -1.15
N GLU A 4 8.41 33.32 0.00
CA GLU A 4 9.19 34.20 0.89
C GLU A 4 10.66 34.23 0.45
N PRO A 5 11.33 35.39 0.48
CA PRO A 5 12.76 35.45 0.22
C PRO A 5 13.57 34.72 1.30
N VAL A 6 14.64 34.04 0.91
CA VAL A 6 15.56 33.39 1.85
C VAL A 6 16.35 34.45 2.61
N THR A 7 16.27 34.40 3.94
CA THR A 7 17.03 35.26 4.85
C THR A 7 17.95 34.43 5.74
N TYR A 8 19.08 35.01 6.13
CA TYR A 8 20.05 34.39 7.03
C TYR A 8 20.26 35.29 8.24
N TYR A 9 20.46 34.71 9.41
CA TYR A 9 20.73 35.46 10.64
C TYR A 9 22.04 36.25 10.57
N HIS A 10 23.05 35.71 9.88
CA HIS A 10 24.36 36.33 9.66
C HIS A 10 24.97 35.85 8.32
N PRO A 11 25.76 36.68 7.61
CA PRO A 11 26.43 36.26 6.37
C PRO A 11 27.29 34.99 6.53
N ASP A 12 27.98 34.85 7.66
CA ASP A 12 28.84 33.68 7.94
C ASP A 12 28.06 32.38 8.16
N LEU A 13 26.76 32.47 8.40
CA LEU A 13 25.88 31.30 8.53
C LEU A 13 25.32 30.83 7.18
N LYS A 14 25.57 31.58 6.10
CA LYS A 14 25.13 31.17 4.76
C LYS A 14 25.67 29.79 4.38
N PRO A 15 26.97 29.46 4.52
CA PRO A 15 27.48 28.13 4.16
C PRO A 15 26.80 26.98 4.93
N VAL A 16 26.37 27.23 6.17
CA VAL A 16 25.71 26.23 7.04
C VAL A 16 24.25 26.03 6.64
N LEU A 17 23.53 27.12 6.38
CA LEU A 17 22.07 27.13 6.22
C LEU A 17 21.60 27.23 4.76
N GLU A 18 22.47 27.49 3.78
CA GLU A 18 22.09 27.62 2.37
C GLU A 18 21.40 26.37 1.84
N ARG A 19 21.88 25.18 2.25
CA ARG A 19 21.29 23.89 1.86
C ARG A 19 19.86 23.68 2.40
N THR A 20 19.47 24.40 3.45
CA THR A 20 18.13 24.37 4.07
C THR A 20 17.40 25.72 3.96
N LEU A 21 17.79 26.55 2.99
CA LEU A 21 17.14 27.83 2.69
C LEU A 21 17.03 28.77 3.91
N GLY A 22 18.08 28.83 4.73
CA GLY A 22 18.13 29.71 5.91
C GLY A 22 17.49 29.14 7.17
N VAL A 23 16.81 27.99 7.08
CA VAL A 23 16.10 27.37 8.21
C VAL A 23 16.96 26.26 8.84
N PRO A 24 17.24 26.29 10.15
CA PRO A 24 17.96 25.20 10.81
C PRO A 24 17.06 23.96 10.97
N LEU A 25 17.44 22.86 10.32
CA LEU A 25 16.68 21.59 10.32
C LEU A 25 17.42 20.42 10.93
N PHE A 26 18.75 20.50 11.05
CA PHE A 26 19.57 19.40 11.56
C PHE A 26 20.37 19.76 12.80
N GLN A 27 20.65 18.74 13.62
CA GLN A 27 21.44 18.91 14.85
C GLN A 27 22.83 19.40 14.50
N GLU A 28 23.42 18.86 13.44
CA GLU A 28 24.72 19.22 12.89
C GLU A 28 24.79 20.71 12.53
N GLN A 29 23.73 21.27 11.92
CA GLN A 29 23.66 22.71 11.61
C GLN A 29 23.64 23.58 12.87
N MET A 30 23.02 23.13 13.96
CA MET A 30 23.03 23.86 15.23
C MET A 30 24.41 23.89 15.88
N LEU A 31 25.16 22.79 15.78
CA LEU A 31 26.53 22.74 16.25
C LEU A 31 27.42 23.67 15.42
N GLU A 32 27.28 23.65 14.09
CA GLU A 32 28.00 24.57 13.20
C GLU A 32 27.66 26.04 13.49
N ILE A 33 26.39 26.38 13.73
CA ILE A 33 26.00 27.74 14.14
C ILE A 33 26.70 28.16 15.44
N ALA A 34 26.70 27.28 16.46
CA ALA A 34 27.35 27.58 17.73
C ALA A 34 28.88 27.73 17.57
N MET A 35 29.50 26.93 16.71
CA MET A 35 30.93 27.06 16.41
C MET A 35 31.25 28.37 15.69
N VAL A 36 30.46 28.77 14.69
CA VAL A 36 30.70 29.99 13.90
C VAL A 36 30.39 31.25 14.71
N MET A 37 29.25 31.30 15.40
CA MET A 37 28.78 32.51 16.07
C MET A 37 29.33 32.69 17.48
N ALA A 38 29.69 31.61 18.16
CA ALA A 38 30.13 31.65 19.56
C ALA A 38 31.54 31.08 19.80
N ASP A 39 32.25 30.64 18.74
CA ASP A 39 33.58 30.00 18.82
C ASP A 39 33.61 28.83 19.82
N PHE A 40 32.50 28.09 19.91
CA PHE A 40 32.41 26.91 20.76
C PHE A 40 33.45 25.88 20.34
N ASN A 41 34.20 25.38 21.32
CA ASN A 41 35.11 24.26 21.09
C ASN A 41 34.36 22.93 21.03
N GLY A 42 35.04 21.85 20.64
CA GLY A 42 34.40 20.53 20.47
C GLY A 42 33.70 19.99 21.73
N ALA A 43 34.19 20.33 22.94
CA ALA A 43 33.53 19.92 24.19
C ALA A 43 32.25 20.72 24.46
N GLU A 44 32.25 22.02 24.15
CA GLU A 44 31.08 22.89 24.28
C GLU A 44 29.99 22.57 23.24
N ALA A 45 30.41 22.24 22.00
CA ALA A 45 29.51 21.73 20.97
C ALA A 45 28.87 20.40 21.38
N GLU A 46 29.63 19.46 21.95
CA GLU A 46 29.07 18.20 22.46
C GLU A 46 28.12 18.43 23.66
N GLU A 47 28.39 19.41 24.53
CA GLU A 47 27.47 19.81 25.60
C GLU A 47 26.14 20.33 25.04
N LEU A 48 26.19 21.17 23.99
CA LEU A 48 25.01 21.64 23.26
C LEU A 48 24.27 20.47 22.58
N ARG A 49 24.99 19.57 21.91
CA ARG A 49 24.38 18.38 21.27
C ARG A 49 23.62 17.54 22.29
N ARG A 50 24.21 17.29 23.45
CA ARG A 50 23.56 16.53 24.54
C ARG A 50 22.36 17.28 25.13
N ALA A 51 22.40 18.61 25.19
CA ALA A 51 21.23 19.40 25.60
C ALA A 51 20.08 19.27 24.59
N LEU A 52 20.40 19.21 23.29
CA LEU A 52 19.42 19.08 22.20
C LEU A 52 18.81 17.66 22.07
N SER A 53 19.59 16.60 22.30
CA SER A 53 19.12 15.22 22.09
C SER A 53 18.15 14.69 23.15
N PHE A 54 18.04 15.32 24.32
CA PHE A 54 17.18 14.85 25.41
C PHE A 54 16.03 15.82 25.66
N HIS A 55 14.81 15.41 25.26
CA HIS A 55 13.53 16.12 25.45
C HIS A 55 13.14 16.50 26.90
N ARG A 56 14.04 16.46 27.89
CA ARG A 56 13.68 16.58 29.32
C ARG A 56 14.62 17.40 30.19
N SER A 57 15.55 18.18 29.64
CA SER A 57 16.40 19.03 30.48
C SER A 57 16.32 20.49 30.09
N GLN A 58 15.21 21.15 30.43
CA GLN A 58 15.10 22.61 30.35
C GLN A 58 16.26 23.31 31.08
N GLU A 59 16.70 22.75 32.21
CA GLU A 59 17.81 23.29 32.98
C GLU A 59 19.15 23.25 32.22
N ARG A 60 19.47 22.14 31.52
CA ARG A 60 20.68 22.07 30.68
C ARG A 60 20.59 22.99 29.48
N MET A 61 19.42 23.08 28.84
CA MET A 61 19.23 24.00 27.72
C MET A 61 19.46 25.45 28.14
N GLN A 62 18.85 25.89 29.24
CA GLN A 62 19.06 27.23 29.79
C GLN A 62 20.54 27.51 30.12
N ARG A 63 21.27 26.51 30.62
CA ARG A 63 22.70 26.65 30.90
C ARG A 63 23.51 26.87 29.63
N VAL A 64 23.23 26.09 28.58
CA VAL A 64 23.93 26.22 27.29
C VAL A 64 23.54 27.52 26.58
N GLU A 65 22.27 27.92 26.60
CA GLU A 65 21.81 29.20 26.05
C GLU A 65 22.50 30.40 26.71
N LYS A 66 22.67 30.38 28.04
CA LYS A 66 23.41 31.43 28.77
C LYS A 66 24.87 31.50 28.33
N LYS A 67 25.54 30.35 28.16
CA LYS A 67 26.92 30.29 27.67
C LYS A 67 27.01 30.82 26.23
N LEU A 68 26.09 30.41 25.37
CA LEU A 68 26.05 30.81 23.96
C LEU A 68 25.81 32.32 23.82
N ARG A 69 24.87 32.88 24.60
CA ARG A 69 24.62 34.33 24.68
C ARG A 69 25.90 35.09 25.04
N ALA A 70 26.52 34.74 26.16
CA ALA A 70 27.72 35.42 26.63
C ALA A 70 28.89 35.32 25.64
N ALA A 71 29.00 34.20 24.91
CA ALA A 71 30.01 34.03 23.87
C ALA A 71 29.74 34.92 22.65
N MET A 72 28.50 34.98 22.16
CA MET A 72 28.13 35.87 21.04
C MET A 72 28.23 37.36 21.41
N GLU A 73 27.90 37.73 22.65
CA GLU A 73 28.08 39.10 23.17
C GLU A 73 29.56 39.50 23.20
N ARG A 74 30.46 38.61 23.66
CA ARG A 74 31.91 38.87 23.63
C ARG A 74 32.47 39.07 22.22
N LYS A 75 31.84 38.44 21.22
CA LYS A 75 32.21 38.55 19.81
C LYS A 75 31.62 39.81 19.14
N GLY A 76 30.80 40.57 19.86
CA GLY A 76 30.22 41.84 19.40
C GLY A 76 29.01 41.69 18.48
N HIS A 77 28.32 40.54 18.50
CA HIS A 77 27.11 40.36 17.70
C HIS A 77 25.94 41.21 18.23
N PRO A 78 25.09 41.76 17.34
CA PRO A 78 23.95 42.59 17.76
C PRO A 78 22.96 41.82 18.66
N PRO A 79 22.37 42.46 19.69
CA PRO A 79 21.45 41.80 20.61
C PRO A 79 20.25 41.12 19.93
N GLN A 80 19.71 41.76 18.87
CA GLN A 80 18.58 41.21 18.11
C GLN A 80 18.94 39.88 17.42
N MET A 81 20.12 39.79 16.82
CA MET A 81 20.61 38.57 16.15
C MET A 81 20.83 37.44 17.16
N ILE A 82 21.36 37.77 18.33
CA ILE A 82 21.55 36.82 19.43
C ILE A 82 20.21 36.23 19.87
N GLU A 83 19.18 37.06 20.02
CA GLU A 83 17.84 36.61 20.38
C GLU A 83 17.20 35.73 19.30
N GLU A 84 17.34 36.10 18.02
CA GLU A 84 16.84 35.30 16.90
C GLU A 84 17.50 33.91 16.84
N ILE A 85 18.83 33.83 17.00
CA ILE A 85 19.57 32.56 17.01
C ILE A 85 19.17 31.69 18.22
N LEU A 86 19.08 32.29 19.41
CA LEU A 86 18.66 31.56 20.61
C LEU A 86 17.22 31.05 20.50
N SER A 87 16.31 31.86 19.94
CA SER A 87 14.93 31.46 19.66
C SER A 87 14.87 30.29 18.67
N ALA A 88 15.70 30.32 17.62
CA ALA A 88 15.80 29.23 16.66
C ALA A 88 16.31 27.93 17.30
N ILE A 89 17.36 28.00 18.13
CA ILE A 89 17.90 26.83 18.87
C ILE A 89 16.87 26.27 19.86
N GLY A 90 16.18 27.14 20.61
CA GLY A 90 15.14 26.71 21.56
C GLY A 90 13.95 26.06 20.86
N SER A 91 13.53 26.60 19.71
CA SER A 91 12.48 26.01 18.87
C SER A 91 12.92 24.67 18.27
N PHE A 92 14.20 24.58 17.87
CA PHE A 92 14.79 23.38 17.31
C PHE A 92 14.89 22.23 18.32
N ALA A 93 15.14 22.50 19.60
CA ALA A 93 15.19 21.47 20.65
C ALA A 93 13.92 20.61 20.74
N LEU A 94 12.80 21.06 20.18
CA LEU A 94 11.53 20.34 20.12
C LEU A 94 11.37 19.47 18.85
N TYR A 95 12.07 19.79 17.76
CA TYR A 95 11.82 19.20 16.43
C TYR A 95 13.09 18.73 15.70
N GLY A 96 14.25 18.91 16.31
CA GLY A 96 15.53 18.72 15.67
C GLY A 96 15.85 17.27 15.35
N PHE A 97 16.27 17.02 14.12
CA PHE A 97 16.53 15.67 13.61
C PHE A 97 18.02 15.46 13.29
N PRO A 98 18.60 14.28 13.55
CA PRO A 98 19.97 13.97 13.13
C PRO A 98 20.07 13.87 11.60
N GLU A 99 20.97 14.63 10.98
CA GLU A 99 21.14 14.68 9.51
C GLU A 99 21.53 13.31 8.94
N SER A 100 22.51 12.66 9.56
CA SER A 100 22.98 11.33 9.16
C SER A 100 21.86 10.27 9.12
N HIS A 101 20.95 10.32 10.09
CA HIS A 101 19.78 9.44 10.14
C HIS A 101 18.76 9.81 9.04
N ALA A 102 18.48 11.11 8.84
CA ALA A 102 17.58 11.58 7.78
C ALA A 102 18.07 11.15 6.39
N ILE A 103 19.35 11.34 6.09
CA ILE A 103 19.95 10.96 4.80
C ILE A 103 19.82 9.47 4.56
N SER A 104 20.08 8.64 5.59
CA SER A 104 19.96 7.18 5.47
C SER A 104 18.56 6.73 5.07
N PHE A 105 17.51 7.31 5.67
CA PHE A 105 16.12 7.04 5.29
C PHE A 105 15.73 7.66 3.95
N ALA A 106 16.23 8.87 3.64
CA ALA A 106 16.00 9.53 2.36
C ALA A 106 16.54 8.70 1.19
N HIS A 107 17.69 8.05 1.35
CA HIS A 107 18.22 7.12 0.35
C HIS A 107 17.28 5.93 0.11
N LEU A 108 16.68 5.36 1.15
CA LEU A 108 15.69 4.27 1.00
C LEU A 108 14.43 4.75 0.29
N ALA A 109 13.93 5.93 0.63
CA ALA A 109 12.76 6.53 -0.02
C ALA A 109 13.04 6.83 -1.50
N TYR A 110 14.20 7.40 -1.81
CA TYR A 110 14.64 7.68 -3.17
C TYR A 110 14.82 6.40 -4.00
N ALA A 111 15.50 5.39 -3.44
CA ALA A 111 15.67 4.10 -4.11
C ALA A 111 14.31 3.42 -4.39
N SER A 112 13.37 3.49 -3.44
CA SER A 112 12.02 2.98 -3.62
C SER A 112 11.25 3.73 -4.70
N ALA A 113 11.33 5.06 -4.73
CA ALA A 113 10.72 5.89 -5.76
C ALA A 113 11.33 5.64 -7.15
N TYR A 114 12.65 5.45 -7.22
CA TYR A 114 13.37 5.09 -8.44
C TYR A 114 12.88 3.75 -8.99
N LEU A 115 12.79 2.71 -8.14
CA LEU A 115 12.25 1.41 -8.54
C LEU A 115 10.80 1.52 -8.99
N LYS A 116 9.95 2.28 -8.28
CA LYS A 116 8.56 2.51 -8.69
C LYS A 116 8.47 3.19 -10.06
N ALA A 117 9.35 4.16 -10.35
CA ALA A 117 9.34 4.91 -11.60
C ALA A 117 9.93 4.14 -12.79
N HIS A 118 10.97 3.34 -12.57
CA HIS A 118 11.74 2.72 -13.65
C HIS A 118 11.57 1.20 -13.77
N ARG A 119 11.16 0.51 -12.70
CA ARG A 119 11.02 -0.95 -12.59
C ARG A 119 9.75 -1.31 -11.82
N ALA A 120 8.63 -0.74 -12.28
CA ALA A 120 7.35 -0.83 -11.57
C ALA A 120 6.88 -2.29 -11.33
N PRO A 121 6.94 -3.22 -12.32
CA PRO A 121 6.55 -4.62 -12.07
C PRO A 121 7.37 -5.28 -10.97
N GLU A 122 8.69 -5.12 -10.98
CA GLU A 122 9.58 -5.67 -9.96
C GLU A 122 9.29 -5.05 -8.59
N PHE A 123 9.07 -3.73 -8.55
CA PHE A 123 8.70 -3.02 -7.33
C PHE A 123 7.42 -3.61 -6.70
N TYR A 124 6.32 -3.74 -7.46
CA TYR A 124 5.08 -4.30 -6.92
C TYR A 124 5.20 -5.79 -6.60
N ALA A 125 5.90 -6.59 -7.40
CA ALA A 125 6.15 -8.00 -7.10
C ALA A 125 6.91 -8.17 -5.78
N SER A 126 7.94 -7.36 -5.54
CA SER A 126 8.69 -7.33 -4.29
C SER A 126 7.81 -6.89 -3.12
N LEU A 127 6.96 -5.88 -3.29
CA LEU A 127 6.03 -5.44 -2.23
C LEU A 127 5.04 -6.54 -1.84
N LEU A 128 4.50 -7.27 -2.82
CA LEU A 128 3.55 -8.37 -2.59
C LEU A 128 4.21 -9.56 -1.89
N ASN A 129 5.46 -9.87 -2.23
CA ASN A 129 6.20 -10.99 -1.65
C ASN A 129 6.68 -10.76 -0.20
N ASN A 130 6.70 -9.52 0.28
CA ASN A 130 7.14 -9.17 1.64
C ASN A 130 5.98 -8.80 2.58
N GLN A 131 4.75 -9.20 2.24
CA GLN A 131 3.58 -8.99 3.10
C GLN A 131 3.57 -9.95 4.30
N PRO A 132 3.00 -9.54 5.46
CA PRO A 132 2.34 -8.25 5.72
C PRO A 132 3.34 -7.11 6.00
N MET A 133 3.24 -5.99 5.27
CA MET A 133 4.05 -4.81 5.54
C MET A 133 3.39 -3.50 5.09
N GLY A 134 3.68 -2.42 5.81
CA GLY A 134 3.20 -1.07 5.51
C GLY A 134 1.71 -0.84 5.79
N PHE A 135 1.20 0.29 5.32
CA PHE A 135 -0.18 0.73 5.56
C PHE A 135 -1.19 0.18 4.54
N TYR A 136 -0.72 -0.20 3.34
CA TYR A 136 -1.60 -0.57 2.23
C TYR A 136 -1.72 -2.08 2.08
N SER A 137 -2.96 -2.55 1.94
CA SER A 137 -3.25 -3.95 1.67
C SER A 137 -2.70 -4.39 0.30
N PRO A 138 -2.47 -5.70 0.09
CA PRO A 138 -2.14 -6.24 -1.23
C PRO A 138 -3.14 -5.81 -2.33
N ALA A 139 -4.43 -5.70 -2.00
CA ALA A 139 -5.44 -5.22 -2.95
C ALA A 139 -5.19 -3.78 -3.40
N THR A 140 -4.92 -2.87 -2.45
CA THR A 140 -4.62 -1.48 -2.74
C THR A 140 -3.32 -1.35 -3.55
N LEU A 141 -2.30 -2.17 -3.25
CA LEU A 141 -1.05 -2.19 -4.02
C LEU A 141 -1.25 -2.64 -5.47
N VAL A 142 -2.02 -3.71 -5.69
CA VAL A 142 -2.36 -4.18 -7.05
C VAL A 142 -3.12 -3.10 -7.82
N LYS A 143 -4.07 -2.43 -7.17
CA LYS A 143 -4.89 -1.38 -7.81
C LYS A 143 -4.06 -0.12 -8.10
N ASP A 144 -3.14 0.23 -7.21
CA ASP A 144 -2.17 1.29 -7.46
C ASP A 144 -1.31 0.98 -8.68
N GLY A 145 -0.74 -0.23 -8.76
CA GLY A 145 0.04 -0.64 -9.93
C GLY A 145 -0.76 -0.61 -11.23
N GLN A 146 -2.01 -1.07 -11.21
CA GLN A 146 -2.90 -1.02 -12.38
C GLN A 146 -3.16 0.41 -12.85
N ARG A 147 -3.37 1.36 -11.93
CA ARG A 147 -3.53 2.79 -12.27
C ARG A 147 -2.25 3.40 -12.88
N HIS A 148 -1.09 2.86 -12.52
CA HIS A 148 0.20 3.25 -13.09
C HIS A 148 0.63 2.37 -14.29
N GLY A 149 -0.30 1.62 -14.90
CA GLY A 149 -0.06 0.87 -16.14
C GLY A 149 0.54 -0.53 -15.95
N VAL A 150 0.80 -0.97 -14.71
CA VAL A 150 1.31 -2.32 -14.44
C VAL A 150 0.20 -3.35 -14.66
N ARG A 151 0.47 -4.33 -15.53
CA ARG A 151 -0.43 -5.46 -15.76
C ARG A 151 -0.20 -6.51 -14.68
N PHE A 152 -1.29 -7.00 -14.08
CA PHE A 152 -1.26 -8.12 -13.14
C PHE A 152 -1.95 -9.33 -13.75
N ARG A 153 -1.27 -10.46 -13.75
CA ARG A 153 -1.78 -11.73 -14.25
C ARG A 153 -2.26 -12.59 -13.07
N PRO A 154 -3.40 -13.29 -13.20
CA PRO A 154 -3.95 -14.11 -12.11
C PRO A 154 -3.01 -15.29 -11.79
N VAL A 155 -3.22 -15.91 -10.63
CA VAL A 155 -2.55 -17.16 -10.28
C VAL A 155 -2.86 -18.22 -11.33
N CYS A 156 -1.88 -19.03 -11.72
CA CYS A 156 -2.05 -20.13 -12.67
C CYS A 156 -1.12 -21.28 -12.30
N VAL A 157 -1.65 -22.49 -12.12
CA VAL A 157 -0.84 -23.65 -11.70
C VAL A 157 0.25 -24.03 -12.72
N LEU A 158 0.06 -23.70 -14.00
CA LEU A 158 1.04 -23.94 -15.06
C LEU A 158 2.16 -22.88 -15.12
N ARG A 159 1.94 -21.66 -14.61
CA ARG A 159 2.87 -20.53 -14.78
C ARG A 159 3.37 -19.91 -13.48
N SER A 160 2.50 -19.72 -12.50
CA SER A 160 2.86 -19.11 -11.21
C SER A 160 3.87 -19.96 -10.45
N ASP A 161 4.89 -19.31 -9.90
CA ASP A 161 5.73 -19.88 -8.85
C ASP A 161 5.11 -19.64 -7.47
N TRP A 162 5.83 -20.02 -6.40
CA TRP A 162 5.41 -19.72 -5.04
C TRP A 162 5.25 -18.21 -4.84
N ASN A 163 6.30 -17.44 -5.13
CA ASN A 163 6.30 -15.99 -5.06
C ASN A 163 5.70 -15.36 -6.33
N CYS A 164 5.26 -14.10 -6.22
CA CYS A 164 4.94 -13.29 -7.38
C CYS A 164 6.20 -13.04 -8.21
N THR A 165 6.07 -13.18 -9.53
CA THR A 165 7.17 -13.04 -10.49
C THR A 165 6.84 -12.00 -11.55
N VAL A 166 7.86 -11.50 -12.23
CA VAL A 166 7.70 -10.64 -13.40
C VAL A 166 7.79 -11.50 -14.66
N GLU A 167 6.84 -11.34 -15.58
CA GLU A 167 6.81 -11.97 -16.89
C GLU A 167 7.15 -10.91 -17.96
N ASP A 168 8.11 -11.20 -18.83
CA ASP A 168 8.50 -10.34 -19.97
C ASP A 168 7.56 -10.52 -21.18
N ASP A 169 6.25 -10.58 -20.91
CA ASP A 169 5.22 -10.91 -21.90
C ASP A 169 4.66 -9.70 -22.64
N SER A 170 5.11 -8.52 -22.26
CA SER A 170 4.61 -7.24 -22.70
C SER A 170 5.74 -6.24 -22.49
N GLY A 171 5.95 -5.28 -23.40
CA GLY A 171 7.21 -4.49 -23.45
C GLY A 171 7.71 -3.94 -22.10
N ASP A 172 6.78 -3.58 -21.20
CA ASP A 172 7.07 -3.04 -19.86
C ASP A 172 7.01 -4.08 -18.71
N GLY A 173 6.89 -5.38 -19.03
CA GLY A 173 6.68 -6.48 -18.09
C GLY A 173 5.26 -6.57 -17.52
N SER A 174 4.91 -7.72 -16.95
CA SER A 174 3.69 -7.89 -16.13
C SER A 174 3.97 -8.68 -14.86
N VAL A 175 3.19 -8.47 -13.81
CA VAL A 175 3.32 -9.19 -12.53
C VAL A 175 2.41 -10.41 -12.53
N ARG A 176 2.99 -11.61 -12.49
CA ARG A 176 2.26 -12.86 -12.23
C ARG A 176 2.08 -13.03 -10.73
N LEU A 177 0.82 -13.14 -10.29
CA LEU A 177 0.54 -13.47 -8.90
C LEU A 177 1.06 -14.87 -8.56
N GLY A 178 1.76 -14.96 -7.42
CA GLY A 178 2.30 -16.20 -6.88
C GLY A 178 1.25 -17.06 -6.18
N LEU A 179 1.56 -18.34 -6.01
CA LEU A 179 0.75 -19.28 -5.24
C LEU A 179 0.65 -18.89 -3.76
N CYS A 180 1.62 -18.14 -3.23
CA CYS A 180 1.66 -17.68 -1.83
C CYS A 180 0.48 -16.78 -1.43
N ILE A 181 -0.21 -16.17 -2.40
CA ILE A 181 -1.36 -15.29 -2.16
C ILE A 181 -2.66 -16.08 -1.98
N VAL A 182 -2.70 -17.35 -2.42
CA VAL A 182 -3.90 -18.19 -2.33
C VAL A 182 -4.09 -18.67 -0.89
N ARG A 183 -5.11 -18.15 -0.21
CA ARG A 183 -5.49 -18.61 1.13
C ARG A 183 -5.98 -20.05 1.06
N GLY A 184 -5.54 -20.87 2.01
CA GLY A 184 -5.88 -22.30 2.05
C GLY A 184 -4.93 -23.20 1.24
N LEU A 185 -4.01 -22.65 0.45
CA LEU A 185 -2.94 -23.44 -0.18
C LEU A 185 -1.71 -23.49 0.74
N SER A 186 -1.30 -24.69 1.16
CA SER A 186 -0.10 -24.82 1.97
C SER A 186 1.17 -24.63 1.13
N ARG A 187 2.23 -24.09 1.74
CA ARG A 187 3.54 -23.99 1.10
C ARG A 187 4.06 -25.35 0.64
N THR A 188 3.91 -26.38 1.49
CA THR A 188 4.31 -27.75 1.16
C THR A 188 3.53 -28.30 -0.04
N GLY A 189 2.22 -28.05 -0.11
CA GLY A 189 1.39 -28.43 -1.26
C GLY A 189 1.84 -27.73 -2.54
N ALA A 190 2.08 -26.42 -2.48
CA ALA A 190 2.61 -25.65 -3.60
C ALA A 190 4.00 -26.14 -4.04
N GLU A 191 4.91 -26.45 -3.12
CA GLU A 191 6.24 -26.98 -3.44
C GLU A 191 6.16 -28.35 -4.15
N ARG A 192 5.24 -29.23 -3.73
CA ARG A 192 4.97 -30.49 -4.44
C ARG A 192 4.46 -30.26 -5.85
N LEU A 193 3.53 -29.32 -6.03
CA LEU A 193 3.02 -28.91 -7.34
C LEU A 193 4.16 -28.45 -8.25
N LEU A 194 5.01 -27.54 -7.74
CA LEU A 194 6.13 -26.98 -8.49
C LEU A 194 7.18 -28.04 -8.83
N ALA A 195 7.49 -28.95 -7.89
CA ALA A 195 8.41 -30.06 -8.12
C ALA A 195 7.91 -30.99 -9.25
N GLN A 196 6.62 -31.35 -9.24
CA GLN A 196 6.04 -32.17 -10.30
C GLN A 196 6.03 -31.44 -11.65
N ARG A 197 5.67 -30.15 -11.66
CA ARG A 197 5.70 -29.32 -12.88
C ARG A 197 7.07 -29.28 -13.53
N ARG A 198 8.16 -29.24 -12.72
CA ARG A 198 9.55 -29.24 -13.22
C ARG A 198 9.95 -30.55 -13.89
N ILE A 199 9.41 -31.69 -13.45
CA ILE A 199 9.65 -32.99 -14.09
C ILE A 199 8.99 -33.03 -15.46
N ARG A 200 7.72 -32.65 -15.53
CA ARG A 200 6.93 -32.62 -16.77
C ARG A 200 5.74 -31.68 -16.61
N ALA A 201 5.45 -30.88 -17.64
CA ALA A 201 4.24 -30.06 -17.68
C ALA A 201 2.97 -30.91 -17.48
N PHE A 202 1.94 -30.33 -16.86
CA PHE A 202 0.65 -30.98 -16.69
C PHE A 202 -0.17 -30.84 -17.97
N THR A 203 -0.75 -31.93 -18.46
CA THR A 203 -1.56 -31.93 -19.70
C THR A 203 -3.06 -31.79 -19.43
N SER A 204 -3.51 -32.15 -18.24
CA SER A 204 -4.90 -32.06 -17.79
C SER A 204 -4.99 -31.94 -16.28
N LEU A 205 -6.18 -31.57 -15.77
CA LEU A 205 -6.45 -31.56 -14.34
C LEU A 205 -6.31 -32.97 -13.73
N ASN A 206 -6.71 -34.03 -14.45
CA ASN A 206 -6.57 -35.41 -13.99
C ASN A 206 -5.09 -35.86 -13.91
N ASP A 207 -4.24 -35.49 -14.88
CA ASP A 207 -2.79 -35.72 -14.80
C ASP A 207 -2.20 -35.03 -13.56
N MET A 208 -2.62 -33.79 -13.31
CA MET A 208 -2.17 -33.03 -12.14
C MET A 208 -2.64 -33.67 -10.82
N LYS A 209 -3.91 -34.09 -10.70
CA LYS A 209 -4.45 -34.74 -9.49
C LYS A 209 -3.75 -36.07 -9.17
N ARG A 210 -3.36 -36.85 -10.20
CA ARG A 210 -2.60 -38.10 -10.02
C ARG A 210 -1.18 -37.86 -9.51
N ARG A 211 -0.53 -36.79 -9.98
CA ARG A 211 0.89 -36.50 -9.70
C ARG A 211 1.10 -35.66 -8.44
N VAL A 212 0.16 -34.77 -8.13
CA VAL A 212 0.27 -33.83 -7.01
C VAL A 212 -0.73 -34.22 -5.93
N ARG A 213 -0.21 -34.70 -4.80
CA ARG A 213 -1.03 -35.00 -3.61
C ARG A 213 -1.30 -33.73 -2.80
N LEU A 214 -2.27 -32.95 -3.25
CA LEU A 214 -2.92 -31.88 -2.48
C LEU A 214 -4.15 -32.42 -1.76
N ASN A 215 -4.49 -31.81 -0.63
CA ASN A 215 -5.74 -32.12 0.06
C ASN A 215 -6.95 -31.49 -0.68
N LYS A 216 -8.16 -31.89 -0.27
CA LYS A 216 -9.40 -31.45 -0.94
C LYS A 216 -9.60 -29.93 -0.88
N ASP A 217 -9.26 -29.31 0.24
CA ASP A 217 -9.45 -27.87 0.44
C ASP A 217 -8.44 -27.04 -0.35
N GLU A 218 -7.21 -27.53 -0.52
CA GLU A 218 -6.20 -26.93 -1.40
C GLU A 218 -6.66 -26.93 -2.86
N TRP A 219 -7.26 -28.03 -3.33
CA TRP A 219 -7.82 -28.08 -4.67
C TRP A 219 -8.98 -27.11 -4.87
N ARG A 220 -9.89 -27.02 -3.87
CA ARG A 220 -10.97 -26.03 -3.88
C ARG A 220 -10.44 -24.61 -3.95
N ALA A 221 -9.46 -24.28 -3.10
CA ALA A 221 -8.84 -22.95 -3.07
C ALA A 221 -8.25 -22.57 -4.44
N LEU A 222 -7.53 -23.49 -5.09
CA LEU A 222 -6.99 -23.28 -6.44
C LEU A 222 -8.09 -23.07 -7.50
N ALA A 223 -9.19 -23.81 -7.41
CA ALA A 223 -10.31 -23.68 -8.33
C ALA A 223 -11.09 -22.36 -8.12
N GLU A 224 -11.34 -21.95 -6.87
CA GLU A 224 -12.07 -20.73 -6.51
C GLU A 224 -11.40 -19.45 -7.01
N VAL A 225 -10.06 -19.39 -6.96
CA VAL A 225 -9.28 -18.25 -7.47
C VAL A 225 -9.07 -18.31 -8.99
N GLY A 226 -9.47 -19.41 -9.64
CA GLY A 226 -9.30 -19.63 -11.07
C GLY A 226 -7.88 -20.02 -11.49
N ALA A 227 -7.06 -20.54 -10.56
CA ALA A 227 -5.70 -21.00 -10.87
C ALA A 227 -5.70 -22.21 -11.83
N LEU A 228 -6.83 -22.91 -11.94
CA LEU A 228 -7.08 -24.06 -12.80
C LEU A 228 -7.77 -23.71 -14.14
N ASN A 229 -7.99 -22.43 -14.45
CA ASN A 229 -8.63 -22.01 -15.71
C ASN A 229 -7.83 -22.39 -16.97
N CYS A 230 -6.58 -22.86 -16.82
CA CYS A 230 -5.83 -23.46 -17.92
C CYS A 230 -6.35 -24.86 -18.33
N PHE A 231 -7.14 -25.51 -17.48
CA PHE A 231 -7.73 -26.83 -17.73
C PHE A 231 -9.26 -26.82 -17.83
N ALA A 232 -9.90 -25.70 -17.52
CA ALA A 232 -11.35 -25.57 -17.46
C ALA A 232 -11.80 -24.22 -18.04
N ALA A 233 -12.96 -24.18 -18.69
CA ALA A 233 -13.49 -22.97 -19.29
C ALA A 233 -13.83 -21.91 -18.23
N HIS A 234 -14.46 -22.34 -17.12
CA HIS A 234 -14.82 -21.46 -16.01
C HIS A 234 -14.43 -22.04 -14.65
N ARG A 235 -14.38 -21.15 -13.63
CA ARG A 235 -14.01 -21.52 -12.25
C ARG A 235 -14.94 -22.56 -11.63
N ARG A 236 -16.25 -22.47 -11.90
CA ARG A 236 -17.23 -23.45 -11.43
C ARG A 236 -17.06 -24.81 -12.09
N ASP A 237 -16.59 -24.84 -13.34
CA ASP A 237 -16.24 -26.10 -14.01
C ASP A 237 -15.01 -26.71 -13.33
N ALA A 238 -13.96 -25.91 -13.09
CA ALA A 238 -12.79 -26.37 -12.34
C ALA A 238 -13.16 -26.89 -10.95
N LEU A 239 -14.06 -26.21 -10.22
CA LEU A 239 -14.57 -26.65 -8.92
C LEU A 239 -15.29 -28.00 -9.03
N TRP A 240 -16.16 -28.14 -10.02
CA TRP A 240 -16.87 -29.39 -10.28
C TRP A 240 -15.91 -30.55 -10.59
N GLU A 241 -14.93 -30.33 -11.47
CA GLU A 241 -13.93 -31.35 -11.83
C GLU A 241 -12.99 -31.71 -10.67
N VAL A 242 -12.66 -30.74 -9.81
CA VAL A 242 -11.90 -30.99 -8.59
C VAL A 242 -12.66 -31.91 -7.63
N GLU A 243 -13.97 -31.75 -7.51
CA GLU A 243 -14.83 -32.54 -6.63
C GLU A 243 -15.07 -33.97 -7.11
N LYS A 244 -14.93 -34.23 -8.43
CA LYS A 244 -14.99 -35.60 -8.95
C LYS A 244 -13.87 -36.44 -8.35
N GLU A 245 -14.21 -37.57 -7.75
CA GLU A 245 -13.21 -38.56 -7.36
C GLU A 245 -12.47 -39.04 -8.60
N LEU A 246 -11.15 -39.15 -8.49
CA LEU A 246 -10.38 -39.90 -9.48
C LEU A 246 -10.94 -41.32 -9.41
N ARG A 247 -11.65 -41.76 -10.44
CA ARG A 247 -11.88 -43.19 -10.65
C ARG A 247 -10.50 -43.79 -10.89
N GLU A 248 -9.89 -44.32 -9.84
CA GLU A 248 -8.76 -45.22 -9.97
C GLU A 248 -9.24 -46.39 -10.81
N GLY A 249 -8.63 -46.53 -11.99
CA GLY A 249 -8.80 -47.60 -12.96
C GLY A 249 -10.14 -48.32 -12.92
N ASP A 250 -11.01 -48.03 -13.88
CA ASP A 250 -11.83 -49.14 -14.36
C ASP A 250 -10.82 -50.21 -14.78
N LEU A 251 -10.84 -51.36 -14.11
CA LEU A 251 -9.96 -52.51 -14.36
C LEU A 251 -10.04 -52.97 -15.84
N PHE A 252 -10.98 -52.39 -16.60
CA PHE A 252 -11.24 -52.58 -18.02
C PHE A 252 -10.52 -51.59 -18.97
N ASP A 253 -9.99 -50.45 -18.51
CA ASP A 253 -9.27 -49.52 -19.39
C ASP A 253 -7.88 -50.04 -19.79
N GLU A 254 -7.21 -50.79 -18.89
CA GLU A 254 -5.95 -51.47 -19.24
C GLU A 254 -6.17 -52.72 -20.11
N VAL A 255 -7.38 -53.30 -20.10
CA VAL A 255 -7.74 -54.44 -20.97
C VAL A 255 -8.15 -53.97 -22.37
N ALA A 256 -8.68 -52.74 -22.51
CA ALA A 256 -9.03 -52.16 -23.80
C ALA A 256 -7.80 -51.81 -24.68
N LEU A 257 -6.62 -51.66 -24.07
CA LEU A 257 -5.36 -51.45 -24.80
C LEU A 257 -4.76 -52.76 -25.37
N ALA A 258 -5.36 -53.92 -25.06
CA ALA A 258 -4.94 -55.21 -25.59
C ALA A 258 -5.80 -55.75 -26.75
N GLN A 259 -6.82 -55.01 -27.20
CA GLN A 259 -7.63 -55.40 -28.36
C GLN A 259 -7.56 -54.35 -29.45
N THR A 260 -6.88 -54.73 -30.54
CA THR A 260 -6.87 -54.03 -31.82
C THR A 260 -8.30 -53.77 -32.32
N ALA A 261 -8.80 -52.56 -32.09
CA ALA A 261 -9.95 -52.00 -32.76
C ALA A 261 -9.56 -50.62 -33.32
N PRO A 262 -10.04 -50.24 -34.53
CA PRO A 262 -9.66 -48.99 -35.17
C PRO A 262 -10.09 -47.78 -34.33
N PRO A 263 -9.44 -46.61 -34.51
CA PRO A 263 -9.70 -45.41 -33.72
C PRO A 263 -11.14 -44.96 -33.95
N SER A 264 -12.02 -45.39 -33.06
CA SER A 264 -13.37 -44.89 -32.97
C SER A 264 -13.25 -43.49 -32.40
N THR A 265 -13.47 -42.49 -33.25
CA THR A 265 -13.74 -41.10 -32.89
C THR A 265 -15.03 -41.02 -32.08
N ASN A 266 -15.04 -41.57 -30.88
CA ASN A 266 -16.04 -41.32 -29.88
C ASN A 266 -15.38 -40.45 -28.83
N GLY A 267 -15.31 -39.16 -29.14
CA GLY A 267 -15.18 -38.13 -28.12
C GLY A 267 -16.33 -38.32 -27.16
N GLN A 268 -16.06 -39.01 -26.05
CA GLN A 268 -16.87 -38.87 -24.87
C GLN A 268 -16.75 -37.41 -24.47
N ALA A 269 -17.71 -36.60 -24.92
CA ALA A 269 -17.93 -35.30 -24.36
C ALA A 269 -18.17 -35.54 -22.87
N GLU A 270 -17.12 -35.38 -22.06
CA GLU A 270 -17.25 -35.22 -20.62
C GLU A 270 -18.37 -34.20 -20.43
N LYS A 271 -19.49 -34.63 -19.84
CA LYS A 271 -20.66 -33.78 -19.65
C LYS A 271 -20.17 -32.47 -19.04
N ALA A 272 -20.36 -31.37 -19.78
CA ALA A 272 -20.09 -30.03 -19.29
C ALA A 272 -20.69 -29.87 -17.89
N SER A 273 -19.93 -29.22 -17.00
CA SER A 273 -20.35 -28.92 -15.64
C SER A 273 -21.82 -28.45 -15.61
N PRO A 274 -22.66 -28.99 -14.71
CA PRO A 274 -24.05 -28.54 -14.58
C PRO A 274 -24.15 -27.15 -13.95
N LEU A 275 -23.05 -26.59 -13.46
CA LEU A 275 -23.03 -25.32 -12.75
C LEU A 275 -22.97 -24.16 -13.75
N ALA A 276 -23.87 -23.19 -13.58
CA ALA A 276 -23.84 -21.96 -14.37
C ALA A 276 -22.49 -21.21 -14.17
N PRO A 277 -21.87 -20.65 -15.22
CA PRO A 277 -20.62 -19.90 -15.09
C PRO A 277 -20.73 -18.74 -14.09
N MET A 278 -19.64 -18.43 -13.39
CA MET A 278 -19.61 -17.26 -12.50
C MET A 278 -19.73 -15.96 -13.30
N ASN A 279 -20.66 -15.11 -12.91
CA ASN A 279 -20.74 -13.74 -13.39
C ASN A 279 -19.56 -12.89 -12.84
N TYR A 280 -19.38 -11.69 -13.38
CA TYR A 280 -18.22 -10.87 -13.04
C TYR A 280 -18.14 -10.44 -11.56
N PRO A 281 -19.22 -9.93 -10.93
CA PRO A 281 -19.25 -9.68 -9.48
C PRO A 281 -18.94 -10.92 -8.62
N GLU A 282 -19.45 -12.10 -8.99
CA GLU A 282 -19.15 -13.36 -8.29
C GLU A 282 -17.66 -13.70 -8.34
N ARG A 283 -17.00 -13.48 -9.48
CA ARG A 283 -15.54 -13.70 -9.60
C ARG A 283 -14.73 -12.75 -8.72
N ILE A 284 -15.10 -11.47 -8.68
CA ILE A 284 -14.45 -10.49 -7.80
C ILE A 284 -14.64 -10.89 -6.33
N ARG A 285 -15.84 -11.30 -5.95
CA ARG A 285 -16.12 -11.78 -4.59
C ARG A 285 -15.28 -13.01 -4.21
N ALA A 286 -15.18 -13.98 -5.12
CA ALA A 286 -14.34 -15.16 -4.92
C ALA A 286 -12.86 -14.78 -4.75
N ASP A 287 -12.35 -13.86 -5.59
CA ASP A 287 -10.98 -13.34 -5.50
C ASP A 287 -10.68 -12.72 -4.12
N TYR A 288 -11.56 -11.84 -3.62
CA TYR A 288 -11.35 -11.23 -2.30
C TYR A 288 -11.46 -12.23 -1.15
N SER A 289 -12.37 -13.19 -1.22
CA SER A 289 -12.50 -14.24 -0.20
C SER A 289 -11.24 -15.10 -0.11
N ALA A 290 -10.75 -15.56 -1.26
CA ALA A 290 -9.68 -16.55 -1.33
C ALA A 290 -8.26 -15.95 -1.45
N MET A 291 -8.09 -14.70 -1.87
CA MET A 291 -6.78 -14.04 -2.00
C MET A 291 -6.68 -12.71 -1.25
N GLY A 292 -7.81 -12.10 -0.87
CA GLY A 292 -7.83 -10.74 -0.31
C GLY A 292 -7.55 -9.65 -1.33
N LEU A 293 -7.50 -9.97 -2.63
CA LEU A 293 -7.27 -9.03 -3.74
C LEU A 293 -7.85 -9.59 -5.05
N THR A 294 -8.00 -8.76 -6.08
CA THR A 294 -8.38 -9.18 -7.44
C THR A 294 -7.52 -8.52 -8.50
N THR A 295 -7.24 -9.25 -9.59
CA THR A 295 -6.66 -8.70 -10.82
C THR A 295 -7.71 -8.01 -11.71
N GLY A 296 -9.00 -8.22 -11.43
CA GLY A 296 -10.12 -7.56 -12.11
C GLY A 296 -10.31 -6.10 -11.71
N ALA A 297 -11.50 -5.55 -11.91
CA ALA A 297 -11.84 -4.18 -11.54
C ALA A 297 -11.91 -4.01 -10.02
N HIS A 298 -11.72 -2.78 -9.55
CA HIS A 298 -11.97 -2.43 -8.16
C HIS A 298 -13.45 -2.65 -7.80
N PRO A 299 -13.80 -3.08 -6.57
CA PRO A 299 -15.19 -3.24 -6.14
C PRO A 299 -16.07 -2.00 -6.37
N MET A 300 -15.50 -0.80 -6.18
CA MET A 300 -16.22 0.46 -6.46
C MET A 300 -16.64 0.63 -7.92
N ALA A 301 -15.92 0.02 -8.87
CA ALA A 301 -16.33 0.04 -10.29
C ALA A 301 -17.67 -0.66 -10.52
N LEU A 302 -17.99 -1.70 -9.72
CA LEU A 302 -19.28 -2.40 -9.79
C LEU A 302 -20.42 -1.55 -9.23
N LEU A 303 -20.12 -0.68 -8.26
CA LEU A 303 -21.08 0.20 -7.63
C LEU A 303 -21.25 1.51 -8.40
N ARG A 304 -20.25 1.94 -9.17
CA ARG A 304 -20.18 3.25 -9.84
C ARG A 304 -21.45 3.63 -10.61
N PRO A 305 -22.12 2.76 -11.38
CA PRO A 305 -23.36 3.12 -12.08
C PRO A 305 -24.50 3.58 -11.15
N ARG A 306 -24.50 3.17 -9.88
CA ARG A 306 -25.49 3.55 -8.86
C ARG A 306 -25.10 4.82 -8.09
N LEU A 307 -23.88 5.33 -8.25
CA LEU A 307 -23.33 6.44 -7.46
C LEU A 307 -23.49 7.79 -8.16
N THR A 308 -24.74 8.21 -8.39
CA THR A 308 -25.03 9.52 -9.01
C THR A 308 -24.66 10.68 -8.08
N GLY A 309 -23.93 11.68 -8.60
CA GLY A 309 -23.54 12.86 -7.83
C GLY A 309 -22.39 12.64 -6.83
N ILE A 310 -21.67 11.52 -6.95
CA ILE A 310 -20.47 11.20 -6.16
C ILE A 310 -19.25 11.29 -7.08
N LEU A 311 -18.30 12.15 -6.74
CA LEU A 311 -17.08 12.35 -7.50
C LEU A 311 -16.13 11.16 -7.36
N ARG A 312 -15.36 10.87 -8.42
CA ARG A 312 -14.27 9.91 -8.37
C ARG A 312 -13.02 10.57 -7.76
N ALA A 313 -12.14 9.78 -7.17
CA ALA A 313 -10.89 10.29 -6.61
C ALA A 313 -10.09 11.11 -7.65
N ALA A 314 -10.02 10.64 -8.90
CA ALA A 314 -9.32 11.33 -9.98
C ALA A 314 -9.97 12.64 -10.43
N ASP A 315 -11.26 12.87 -10.13
CA ASP A 315 -11.96 14.12 -10.50
C ASP A 315 -11.76 15.23 -9.45
N LEU A 316 -11.36 14.87 -8.23
CA LEU A 316 -11.22 15.82 -7.12
C LEU A 316 -10.20 16.95 -7.39
N PRO A 317 -9.01 16.71 -7.97
CA PRO A 317 -8.07 17.79 -8.27
C PRO A 317 -8.64 18.86 -9.21
N GLY A 318 -9.57 18.49 -10.10
CA GLY A 318 -10.23 19.42 -11.03
C GLY A 318 -11.42 20.18 -10.45
N ALA A 319 -11.94 19.75 -9.29
CA ALA A 319 -13.08 20.40 -8.64
C ALA A 319 -12.68 21.70 -7.92
N ARG A 320 -13.61 22.64 -7.80
CA ARG A 320 -13.34 23.98 -7.24
C ARG A 320 -13.05 23.91 -5.74
N HIS A 321 -12.01 24.62 -5.29
CA HIS A 321 -11.73 24.81 -3.86
C HIS A 321 -12.95 25.37 -3.11
N GLY A 322 -13.29 24.78 -1.97
CA GLY A 322 -14.43 25.17 -1.13
C GLY A 322 -15.78 24.64 -1.61
N ALA A 323 -15.84 23.97 -2.77
CA ALA A 323 -17.08 23.35 -3.24
C ALA A 323 -17.51 22.23 -2.29
N ARG A 324 -18.83 22.08 -2.13
CA ARG A 324 -19.41 20.90 -1.48
C ARG A 324 -19.37 19.73 -2.46
N VAL A 325 -18.79 18.63 -2.01
CA VAL A 325 -18.59 17.41 -2.80
C VAL A 325 -18.99 16.19 -1.99
N ARG A 326 -19.36 15.13 -2.70
CA ARG A 326 -19.58 13.79 -2.13
C ARG A 326 -18.55 12.85 -2.73
N ILE A 327 -17.86 12.10 -1.88
CA ILE A 327 -16.92 11.05 -2.25
C ILE A 327 -17.39 9.73 -1.65
N ALA A 328 -17.08 8.62 -2.31
CA ALA A 328 -17.36 7.30 -1.78
C ALA A 328 -16.25 6.32 -2.15
N GLY A 329 -15.97 5.36 -1.28
CA GLY A 329 -14.94 4.37 -1.52
C GLY A 329 -14.85 3.33 -0.41
N ASN A 330 -14.01 2.33 -0.66
CA ASN A 330 -13.58 1.37 0.36
C ASN A 330 -12.62 2.08 1.32
N VAL A 331 -12.81 1.94 2.62
CA VAL A 331 -11.92 2.55 3.61
C VAL A 331 -10.63 1.75 3.66
N ILE A 332 -9.51 2.38 3.30
CA ILE A 332 -8.20 1.71 3.30
C ILE A 332 -7.35 2.08 4.50
N CYS A 333 -7.56 3.28 5.08
CA CYS A 333 -6.78 3.74 6.22
C CYS A 333 -7.59 4.69 7.11
N ARG A 334 -7.46 4.53 8.43
CA ARG A 334 -7.94 5.47 9.45
C ARG A 334 -6.78 5.85 10.37
N GLN A 335 -6.51 7.14 10.51
CA GLN A 335 -5.44 7.65 11.35
C GLN A 335 -5.95 8.67 12.35
N ARG A 336 -5.52 8.56 13.60
CA ARG A 336 -5.76 9.55 14.66
C ARG A 336 -4.44 9.91 15.34
N PRO A 337 -3.59 10.75 14.72
CA PRO A 337 -2.32 11.14 15.31
C PRO A 337 -2.53 11.86 16.65
N GLY A 338 -1.75 11.52 17.68
CA GLY A 338 -1.85 12.18 19.00
C GLY A 338 -1.63 13.69 18.95
N THR A 339 -0.85 14.17 17.97
CA THR A 339 -0.57 15.59 17.72
C THR A 339 -1.72 16.34 17.04
N ALA A 340 -2.70 15.64 16.47
CA ALA A 340 -3.77 16.23 15.67
C ALA A 340 -4.98 16.69 16.50
N LYS A 341 -4.83 16.90 17.81
CA LYS A 341 -5.90 17.40 18.73
C LYS A 341 -7.23 16.64 18.57
N GLY A 342 -7.16 15.33 18.32
CA GLY A 342 -8.32 14.44 18.19
C GLY A 342 -8.97 14.39 16.80
N PHE A 343 -8.46 15.10 15.79
CA PHE A 343 -8.90 14.94 14.40
C PHE A 343 -8.58 13.53 13.88
N VAL A 344 -9.45 13.02 13.00
CA VAL A 344 -9.31 11.70 12.37
C VAL A 344 -9.19 11.87 10.85
N PHE A 345 -8.22 11.19 10.26
CA PHE A 345 -8.00 11.16 8.81
C PHE A 345 -8.48 9.82 8.28
N VAL A 346 -9.27 9.85 7.20
CA VAL A 346 -9.84 8.66 6.57
C VAL A 346 -9.49 8.70 5.09
N SER A 347 -8.87 7.63 4.59
CA SER A 347 -8.60 7.45 3.17
C SER A 347 -9.58 6.46 2.56
N LEU A 348 -10.30 6.90 1.53
CA LEU A 348 -11.23 6.09 0.75
C LEU A 348 -10.62 5.77 -0.61
N GLU A 349 -10.59 4.48 -0.99
CA GLU A 349 -10.16 4.03 -2.30
C GLU A 349 -11.36 3.75 -3.21
N ASP A 350 -11.29 4.27 -4.43
CA ASP A 350 -12.18 3.90 -5.53
C ASP A 350 -11.39 3.35 -6.73
N GLU A 351 -12.09 3.05 -7.83
CA GLU A 351 -11.46 2.51 -9.04
C GLU A 351 -10.45 3.45 -9.71
N THR A 352 -10.46 4.74 -9.34
CA THR A 352 -9.61 5.77 -9.93
C THR A 352 -8.48 6.24 -9.03
N GLY A 353 -8.55 6.00 -7.72
CA GLY A 353 -7.50 6.40 -6.79
C GLY A 353 -7.96 6.50 -5.35
N VAL A 354 -7.26 7.32 -4.57
CA VAL A 354 -7.52 7.53 -3.15
C VAL A 354 -8.03 8.96 -2.92
N SER A 355 -9.14 9.08 -2.21
CA SER A 355 -9.71 10.33 -1.72
C SER A 355 -9.46 10.44 -0.22
N ASN A 356 -8.92 11.57 0.25
CA ASN A 356 -8.65 11.79 1.66
C ASN A 356 -9.73 12.67 2.30
N ALA A 357 -10.18 12.29 3.49
CA ALA A 357 -11.15 13.04 4.28
C ALA A 357 -10.62 13.33 5.69
N ILE A 358 -10.99 14.49 6.21
CA ILE A 358 -10.64 14.95 7.57
C ILE A 358 -11.93 15.09 8.37
N LEU A 359 -12.01 14.37 9.48
CA LEU A 359 -13.13 14.36 10.40
C LEU A 359 -12.76 15.17 11.63
N SER A 360 -13.66 16.08 12.02
CA SER A 360 -13.54 16.81 13.28
C SER A 360 -13.83 15.88 14.47
N PRO A 361 -13.26 16.16 15.65
CA PRO A 361 -13.53 15.35 16.85
C PRO A 361 -15.03 15.21 17.15
N PRO A 362 -15.88 16.28 17.09
CA PRO A 362 -17.31 16.14 17.33
C PRO A 362 -18.01 15.23 16.33
N LEU A 363 -17.66 15.32 15.03
CA LEU A 363 -18.26 14.47 13.99
C LEU A 363 -17.86 13.00 14.18
N PHE A 364 -16.59 12.76 14.51
CA PHE A 364 -16.09 11.42 14.76
C PHE A 364 -16.78 10.77 15.97
N GLU A 365 -16.87 11.46 17.11
CA GLU A 365 -17.51 10.88 18.30
C GLU A 365 -19.02 10.66 18.07
N ALA A 366 -19.70 11.54 17.32
CA ALA A 366 -21.12 11.38 16.99
C ALA A 366 -21.40 10.18 16.05
N GLN A 367 -20.47 9.86 15.13
CA GLN A 367 -20.63 8.80 14.13
C GLN A 367 -19.60 7.68 14.27
N ARG A 368 -19.09 7.47 15.50
CA ARG A 368 -17.92 6.62 15.75
C ARG A 368 -18.06 5.21 15.18
N LEU A 369 -19.17 4.53 15.50
CA LEU A 369 -19.43 3.17 15.03
C LEU A 369 -19.42 3.08 13.51
N LEU A 370 -20.13 4.00 12.84
CA LEU A 370 -20.19 4.07 11.38
C LEU A 370 -18.80 4.26 10.78
N VAL A 371 -18.00 5.18 11.32
CA VAL A 371 -16.64 5.42 10.82
C VAL A 371 -15.77 4.20 11.03
N THR A 372 -15.78 3.56 12.20
CA THR A 372 -14.86 2.46 12.54
C THR A 372 -15.25 1.09 11.97
N GLN A 373 -16.54 0.79 11.82
CA GLN A 373 -17.00 -0.56 11.48
C GLN A 373 -17.37 -0.72 10.01
N GLU A 374 -17.83 0.35 9.35
CA GLU A 374 -18.27 0.24 7.96
C GLU A 374 -17.06 0.26 7.00
N PRO A 375 -16.94 -0.74 6.11
CA PRO A 375 -15.83 -0.80 5.17
C PRO A 375 -16.02 0.13 3.97
N PHE A 376 -17.25 0.52 3.65
CA PHE A 376 -17.52 1.46 2.56
C PHE A 376 -18.31 2.66 3.09
N LEU A 377 -17.78 3.84 2.82
CA LEU A 377 -18.33 5.10 3.30
C LEU A 377 -18.65 6.02 2.14
N VAL A 378 -19.70 6.83 2.33
CA VAL A 378 -19.94 8.06 1.58
C VAL A 378 -19.64 9.23 2.51
N ILE A 379 -18.76 10.13 2.09
CA ILE A 379 -18.41 11.33 2.84
C ILE A 379 -18.83 12.54 2.03
N GLU A 380 -19.68 13.36 2.62
CA GLU A 380 -20.02 14.69 2.12
C GLU A 380 -19.26 15.75 2.90
N GLY A 381 -18.71 16.73 2.19
CA GLY A 381 -17.96 17.80 2.84
C GLY A 381 -17.46 18.85 1.88
N ARG A 382 -16.65 19.77 2.41
CA ARG A 382 -16.03 20.84 1.60
C ARG A 382 -14.67 20.40 1.12
N LEU A 383 -14.45 20.51 -0.19
CA LEU A 383 -13.17 20.25 -0.81
C LEU A 383 -12.16 21.34 -0.44
N GLN A 384 -10.98 20.93 -0.01
CA GLN A 384 -9.86 21.81 0.24
C GLN A 384 -8.69 21.39 -0.65
N HIS A 385 -8.07 22.40 -1.26
CA HIS A 385 -6.85 22.29 -2.05
C HIS A 385 -5.80 23.12 -1.36
N ILE A 386 -4.76 22.48 -0.84
CA ILE A 386 -3.64 23.13 -0.16
C ILE A 386 -2.37 22.49 -0.70
N ASP A 387 -1.53 23.29 -1.38
CA ASP A 387 -0.21 22.86 -1.87
C ASP A 387 -0.22 21.52 -2.64
N ASN A 388 -1.14 21.39 -3.61
CA ASN A 388 -1.40 20.19 -4.42
C ASN A 388 -1.95 18.97 -3.66
N VAL A 389 -2.26 19.12 -2.38
CA VAL A 389 -2.98 18.11 -1.60
C VAL A 389 -4.47 18.43 -1.61
N THR A 390 -5.27 17.43 -1.97
CA THR A 390 -6.72 17.52 -1.99
C THR A 390 -7.30 16.70 -0.85
N HIS A 391 -8.07 17.34 0.02
CA HIS A 391 -8.80 16.66 1.10
C HIS A 391 -10.21 17.21 1.25
N VAL A 392 -11.13 16.34 1.67
CA VAL A 392 -12.52 16.69 1.96
C VAL A 392 -12.67 16.88 3.47
N ARG A 393 -13.00 18.09 3.90
CA ARG A 393 -13.40 18.33 5.30
C ARG A 393 -14.81 17.79 5.48
N ALA A 394 -14.94 16.66 6.17
CA ALA A 394 -16.18 15.93 6.33
C ALA A 394 -17.20 16.77 7.13
N GLU A 395 -18.42 16.82 6.62
CA GLU A 395 -19.59 17.43 7.27
C GLU A 395 -20.65 16.37 7.58
N ARG A 396 -20.80 15.35 6.74
CA ARG A 396 -21.74 14.24 6.92
C ARG A 396 -21.12 12.94 6.39
N ILE A 397 -21.34 11.84 7.12
CA ILE A 397 -20.87 10.51 6.75
C ILE A 397 -22.05 9.56 6.73
N GLU A 398 -22.11 8.75 5.68
CA GLU A 398 -23.15 7.74 5.48
C GLU A 398 -22.48 6.39 5.15
N ARG A 399 -23.16 5.31 5.51
CA ARG A 399 -22.80 3.99 5.02
C ARG A 399 -23.09 3.92 3.53
N LEU A 400 -22.17 3.34 2.76
CA LEU A 400 -22.47 2.96 1.39
C LEU A 400 -23.10 1.56 1.38
N GLU A 401 -24.37 1.45 0.98
CA GLU A 401 -25.02 0.16 0.81
C GLU A 401 -24.34 -0.67 -0.29
N HIS A 402 -24.01 -1.92 0.05
CA HIS A 402 -23.36 -2.84 -0.87
C HIS A 402 -23.99 -4.24 -0.77
N ASP A 403 -24.55 -4.74 -1.87
CA ASP A 403 -24.97 -6.15 -1.95
C ASP A 403 -23.92 -7.02 -2.66
N THR A 404 -23.05 -6.36 -3.44
CA THR A 404 -22.14 -7.00 -4.39
C THR A 404 -20.67 -6.83 -4.06
N ALA A 405 -20.28 -5.75 -3.39
CA ALA A 405 -18.88 -5.43 -3.11
C ALA A 405 -18.35 -6.21 -1.90
N VAL A 406 -17.10 -6.64 -1.98
CA VAL A 406 -16.38 -7.25 -0.86
C VAL A 406 -15.33 -6.26 -0.37
N ALA A 407 -15.30 -6.08 0.95
CA ALA A 407 -14.34 -5.22 1.62
C ALA A 407 -13.04 -5.96 1.92
N VAL A 408 -11.95 -5.20 1.97
CA VAL A 408 -10.69 -5.62 2.60
C VAL A 408 -10.61 -4.94 3.96
N PRO A 409 -10.08 -5.60 5.01
CA PRO A 409 -9.80 -4.92 6.26
C PRO A 409 -8.93 -3.67 6.03
N SER A 410 -9.34 -2.59 6.67
CA SER A 410 -8.63 -1.32 6.73
C SER A 410 -7.45 -1.37 7.70
N TYR A 411 -6.43 -0.54 7.44
CA TYR A 411 -5.45 -0.23 8.48
C TYR A 411 -6.01 0.84 9.42
N ASP A 412 -6.30 0.44 10.65
CA ASP A 412 -6.90 1.29 11.65
C ASP A 412 -5.90 1.63 12.76
N PHE A 413 -6.04 2.82 13.33
CA PHE A 413 -5.30 3.20 14.53
C PHE A 413 -5.63 2.23 15.68
N HIS A 414 -4.62 1.90 16.49
CA HIS A 414 -4.78 1.12 17.72
C HIS A 414 -5.26 1.99 18.88
#